data_AF-A0A831YPE4-F1
#
_entry.id   AF-A0A831YPE4-F1
#
_cell.length_a   1.000
_cell.length_b   1.000
_cell.length_c   1.000
_cell.angle_alpha   90.00
_cell.angle_beta   90.00
_cell.angle_gamma   90.00
#
_symmetry.space_group_name_H-M   'P 1'
#
loop_
_entity.id
_entity.type
_entity.pdbx_description
1 polymer ?
#
loop_
_entity_poly.entity_id
_entity_poly.type
_entity_poly.pdbx_seq_one_letter_code
_entity_poly.pdbx_strand_id
1 'polypeptide(L)'
;MTDDDIPILSAPPPEHWDESFAQGLVGKIMLVNLTFLDADGDLEGREAFYGVVITADAEEGILLDLLGPQDGDTTTLPPQTSNIVAADPGVYPLTGGETVENPDFLSSWTIAGPEEPANDEV
;
A
#
# COMPACT_ATOMS: atom_id res chain seq x y z
N MET A 1 -16.47 9.85 35.17
CA MET A 1 -17.26 9.28 34.06
C MET A 1 -17.09 10.21 32.87
N THR A 2 -15.94 10.09 32.21
CA THR A 2 -15.69 10.51 30.82
C THR A 2 -14.26 10.05 30.58
N ASP A 3 -14.15 8.78 30.19
CA ASP A 3 -12.93 8.33 29.53
C ASP A 3 -13.21 8.42 28.04
N ASP A 4 -12.23 8.96 27.37
CA ASP A 4 -12.15 9.43 26.01
C ASP A 4 -12.22 8.20 25.07
N ASP A 5 -13.43 7.76 24.73
CA ASP A 5 -13.64 6.76 23.67
C ASP A 5 -13.53 7.46 22.32
N ILE A 6 -12.33 7.96 22.03
CA ILE A 6 -11.88 8.02 20.64
C ILE A 6 -11.87 6.57 20.19
N PRO A 7 -12.61 6.19 19.14
CA PRO A 7 -12.46 4.86 18.58
C PRO A 7 -11.03 4.81 18.03
N ILE A 8 -10.10 4.30 18.84
CA ILE A 8 -8.92 3.60 18.35
C ILE A 8 -9.49 2.66 17.29
N LEU A 9 -9.15 2.92 16.03
CA LEU A 9 -9.61 2.16 14.87
C LEU A 9 -9.49 0.69 15.23
N SER A 10 -10.62 0.06 15.58
CA SER A 10 -10.66 -1.36 15.92
C SER A 10 -10.00 -2.07 14.77
N ALA A 11 -8.97 -2.86 15.07
CA ALA A 11 -8.28 -3.70 14.11
C ALA A 11 -9.30 -4.27 13.12
N PRO A 12 -9.11 -4.09 11.80
CA PRO A 12 -10.12 -4.47 10.83
C PRO A 12 -10.46 -5.96 11.02
N PRO A 13 -11.73 -6.36 10.81
CA PRO A 13 -12.15 -7.74 11.00
C PRO A 13 -11.23 -8.72 10.23
N PRO A 14 -10.96 -9.92 10.76
CA PRO A 14 -9.94 -10.86 10.27
C PRO A 14 -10.19 -11.44 8.87
N GLU A 15 -11.15 -10.91 8.11
CA GLU A 15 -11.57 -11.44 6.80
C GLU A 15 -10.65 -10.97 5.64
N HIS A 16 -9.71 -10.04 5.89
CA HIS A 16 -8.82 -9.48 4.86
C HIS A 16 -7.32 -9.81 5.03
N TRP A 17 -6.97 -10.54 6.09
CA TRP A 17 -5.59 -10.94 6.41
C TRP A 17 -5.43 -12.45 6.36
N ASP A 18 -4.59 -12.93 5.47
CA ASP A 18 -4.24 -14.34 5.34
C ASP A 18 -2.78 -14.53 5.75
N GLU A 19 -2.56 -15.04 6.98
CA GLU A 19 -1.22 -15.22 7.57
C GLU A 19 -0.33 -16.11 6.70
N SER A 20 -0.90 -17.17 6.11
CA SER A 20 -0.12 -18.10 5.27
C SER A 20 0.35 -17.41 3.99
N PHE A 21 -0.52 -16.58 3.40
CA PHE A 21 -0.16 -15.76 2.25
C PHE A 21 0.87 -14.70 2.62
N ALA A 22 0.67 -13.97 3.72
CA ALA A 22 1.57 -12.93 4.21
C ALA A 22 3.00 -13.44 4.44
N GLN A 23 3.17 -14.61 5.06
CA GLN A 23 4.49 -15.22 5.21
C GLN A 23 5.13 -15.60 3.87
N GLY A 24 4.33 -15.90 2.85
CA GLY A 24 4.80 -16.13 1.49
C GLY A 24 5.24 -14.87 0.75
N LEU A 25 4.86 -13.67 1.23
CA LEU A 25 5.28 -12.39 0.66
C LEU A 25 6.71 -12.03 1.10
N VAL A 26 7.13 -12.44 2.29
CA VAL A 26 8.44 -12.07 2.86
C VAL A 26 9.59 -12.50 1.94
N GLY A 27 10.46 -11.56 1.60
CA GLY A 27 11.58 -11.74 0.67
C GLY A 27 11.21 -11.68 -0.82
N LYS A 28 9.96 -11.36 -1.15
CA LYS A 28 9.46 -11.26 -2.53
C LYS A 28 9.34 -9.82 -3.00
N ILE A 29 9.42 -9.62 -4.31
CA ILE A 29 9.27 -8.29 -4.91
C ILE A 29 7.79 -7.98 -5.07
N MET A 30 7.32 -6.96 -4.39
CA MET A 30 5.95 -6.47 -4.51
C MET A 30 5.95 -5.09 -5.17
N LEU A 31 5.18 -4.96 -6.25
CA LEU A 31 4.88 -3.68 -6.86
C LEU A 31 3.57 -3.15 -6.27
N VAL A 32 3.57 -1.89 -5.88
CA VAL A 32 2.43 -1.19 -5.29
C VAL A 32 2.00 -0.08 -6.25
N ASN A 33 0.73 -0.09 -6.63
CA ASN A 33 0.10 0.98 -7.40
C ASN A 33 -0.83 1.77 -6.49
N LEU A 34 -0.52 3.04 -6.28
CA LEU A 34 -1.40 4.03 -5.65
C LEU A 34 -2.13 4.81 -6.75
N THR A 35 -3.45 4.80 -6.68
CA THR A 35 -4.31 5.62 -7.52
C THR A 35 -4.91 6.72 -6.66
N PHE A 36 -4.57 7.96 -6.95
CA PHE A 36 -5.13 9.13 -6.29
C PHE A 36 -6.37 9.59 -7.06
N LEU A 37 -7.50 9.65 -6.37
CA LEU A 37 -8.75 10.19 -6.88
C LEU A 37 -9.04 11.53 -6.20
N ASP A 38 -9.68 12.45 -6.89
CA ASP A 38 -10.17 13.71 -6.33
C ASP A 38 -11.48 13.50 -5.52
N ALA A 39 -11.98 14.56 -4.87
CA ALA A 39 -13.27 14.59 -4.20
C ALA A 39 -14.45 14.21 -5.14
N ASP A 40 -14.36 14.54 -6.42
CA ASP A 40 -15.35 14.14 -7.44
C ASP A 40 -15.18 12.67 -7.90
N GLY A 41 -14.16 11.96 -7.42
CA GLY A 41 -13.81 10.60 -7.85
C GLY A 41 -13.06 10.55 -9.19
N ASP A 42 -12.66 11.70 -9.72
CA ASP A 42 -11.84 11.83 -10.91
C ASP A 42 -10.37 11.46 -10.63
N LEU A 43 -9.67 10.97 -11.64
CA LEU A 43 -8.27 10.53 -11.49
C LEU A 43 -7.32 11.74 -11.41
N GLU A 44 -6.85 12.06 -10.20
CA GLU A 44 -5.82 13.08 -9.95
C GLU A 44 -4.42 12.60 -10.36
N GLY A 45 -4.09 11.35 -10.05
CA GLY A 45 -2.75 10.84 -10.25
C GLY A 45 -2.60 9.35 -10.03
N ARG A 46 -1.49 8.80 -10.52
CA ARG A 46 -1.09 7.42 -10.27
C ARG A 46 0.37 7.36 -9.91
N GLU A 47 0.66 6.78 -8.76
CA GLU A 47 2.01 6.50 -8.31
C GLU A 47 2.21 4.99 -8.25
N ALA A 48 3.33 4.50 -8.78
CA ALA A 48 3.67 3.10 -8.73
C ALA A 48 5.13 2.97 -8.31
N PHE A 49 5.36 2.20 -7.25
CA PHE A 49 6.67 1.88 -6.71
C PHE A 49 6.76 0.39 -6.44
N TYR A 50 7.96 -0.11 -6.18
CA TYR A 50 8.20 -1.51 -5.89
C TYR A 50 9.23 -1.65 -4.79
N GLY A 51 9.14 -2.75 -4.06
CA GLY A 51 10.04 -3.03 -2.96
C GLY A 51 10.08 -4.50 -2.63
N VAL A 52 11.01 -4.89 -1.76
CA VAL A 52 11.09 -6.23 -1.19
C VAL A 52 10.36 -6.23 0.14
N VAL A 53 9.46 -7.20 0.32
CA VAL A 53 8.77 -7.35 1.61
C VAL A 53 9.75 -7.86 2.65
N ILE A 54 9.95 -7.11 3.73
CA ILE A 54 10.86 -7.46 4.83
C ILE A 54 10.11 -8.23 5.92
N THR A 55 8.93 -7.75 6.29
CA THR A 55 8.04 -8.39 7.27
C THR A 55 6.58 -8.19 6.86
N ALA A 56 5.71 -9.08 7.33
CA ALA A 56 4.28 -9.02 7.05
C ALA A 56 3.52 -9.59 8.25
N ASP A 57 2.93 -8.68 9.03
CA ASP A 57 2.26 -8.98 10.29
C ASP A 57 0.87 -8.32 10.34
N ALA A 58 -0.09 -9.00 10.96
CA ALA A 58 -1.45 -8.46 11.09
C ALA A 58 -1.52 -7.22 12.00
N GLU A 59 -0.59 -7.12 12.95
CA GLU A 59 -0.54 -6.04 13.94
C GLU A 59 0.33 -4.86 13.45
N GLU A 60 1.49 -5.14 12.87
CA GLU A 60 2.44 -4.11 12.41
C GLU A 60 2.21 -3.68 10.95
N GLY A 61 1.55 -4.52 10.15
CA GLY A 61 1.38 -4.32 8.71
C GLY A 61 2.45 -5.02 7.87
N ILE A 62 2.56 -4.63 6.61
CA ILE A 62 3.52 -5.22 5.65
C ILE A 62 4.63 -4.19 5.43
N LEU A 63 5.82 -4.47 5.93
CA LEU A 63 6.99 -3.64 5.72
C LEU A 63 7.64 -3.98 4.39
N LEU A 64 7.79 -2.99 3.53
CA LEU A 64 8.54 -3.07 2.29
C LEU A 64 9.77 -2.18 2.36
N ASP A 65 10.88 -2.73 1.88
CA ASP A 65 12.08 -1.97 1.55
C ASP A 65 11.98 -1.55 0.09
N LEU A 66 11.81 -0.25 -0.13
CA LEU A 66 11.63 0.32 -1.46
C LEU A 66 12.91 0.19 -2.27
N LEU A 67 12.76 -0.09 -3.56
CA LEU A 67 13.85 -0.24 -4.51
C LEU A 67 13.79 0.82 -5.61
N GLY A 68 14.91 1.01 -6.32
CA GLY A 68 15.01 1.92 -7.46
C GLY A 68 15.23 3.37 -7.04
N PRO A 69 14.33 4.31 -7.36
CA PRO A 69 14.55 5.73 -7.07
C PRO A 69 14.38 6.07 -5.58
N GLN A 70 13.69 5.20 -4.83
CA GLN A 70 13.49 5.29 -3.38
C GLN A 70 14.30 4.19 -2.65
N ASP A 71 15.38 3.71 -3.27
CA ASP A 71 16.26 2.71 -2.66
C ASP A 71 16.82 3.20 -1.31
N GLY A 72 16.57 2.42 -0.27
CA GLY A 72 16.95 2.74 1.11
C GLY A 72 15.86 3.38 1.96
N ASP A 73 14.69 3.69 1.38
CA ASP A 73 13.48 4.02 2.13
C ASP A 73 12.65 2.76 2.41
N THR A 74 11.94 2.76 3.53
CA THR A 74 11.00 1.68 3.88
C THR A 74 9.60 2.25 4.00
N THR A 75 8.61 1.47 3.57
CA THR A 75 7.20 1.82 3.69
C THR A 75 6.43 0.68 4.33
N THR A 76 5.46 1.02 5.17
CA THR A 76 4.59 0.03 5.81
C THR A 76 3.20 0.15 5.21
N LEU A 77 2.76 -0.93 4.56
CA LEU A 77 1.40 -1.04 4.05
C LEU A 77 0.46 -1.60 5.12
N PRO A 78 -0.83 -1.26 5.05
CA PRO A 78 -1.83 -1.86 5.92
C PRO A 78 -1.85 -3.40 5.76
N PRO A 79 -2.22 -4.14 6.83
CA PRO A 79 -2.33 -5.60 6.80
C PRO A 79 -3.56 -6.06 5.99
N GLN A 80 -3.52 -5.87 4.67
CA GLN A 80 -4.62 -6.16 3.75
C GLN A 80 -4.11 -7.03 2.60
N THR A 81 -4.02 -8.33 2.87
CA THR A 81 -3.61 -9.31 1.85
C THR A 81 -4.63 -9.45 0.71
N SER A 82 -5.91 -9.11 0.94
CA SER A 82 -6.94 -9.12 -0.12
C SER A 82 -6.64 -8.16 -1.27
N ASN A 83 -5.86 -7.11 -1.04
CA ASN A 83 -5.44 -6.14 -2.06
C ASN A 83 -4.15 -6.56 -2.79
N ILE A 84 -3.62 -7.75 -2.49
CA ILE A 84 -2.38 -8.27 -3.05
C ILE A 84 -2.71 -9.46 -3.94
N VAL A 85 -2.22 -9.41 -5.17
CA VAL A 85 -2.39 -10.49 -6.16
C VAL A 85 -1.03 -10.91 -6.69
N ALA A 86 -0.90 -12.16 -7.09
CA ALA A 86 0.32 -12.61 -7.78
C ALA A 86 0.47 -11.83 -9.09
N ALA A 87 1.67 -11.31 -9.34
CA ALA A 87 1.95 -10.62 -10.58
C ALA A 87 2.26 -11.64 -11.68
N ASP A 88 1.85 -11.33 -12.91
CA ASP A 88 2.28 -12.10 -14.07
C ASP A 88 3.75 -11.74 -14.39
N PRO A 89 4.57 -12.70 -14.83
CA PRO A 89 5.92 -12.39 -15.31
C PRO A 89 5.85 -11.43 -16.50
N GLY A 90 6.49 -10.28 -16.38
CA GLY A 90 6.41 -9.21 -17.34
C GLY A 90 7.18 -7.97 -16.91
N VAL A 91 7.13 -6.95 -17.75
CA VAL A 91 7.77 -5.66 -17.47
C VAL A 91 6.68 -4.65 -17.16
N TYR A 92 6.68 -4.11 -15.94
CA TYR A 92 5.67 -3.17 -15.46
C TYR A 92 6.25 -1.76 -15.38
N PRO A 93 5.58 -0.76 -15.97
CA PRO A 93 6.02 0.63 -15.87
C PRO A 93 5.73 1.21 -14.48
N LEU A 94 6.68 2.01 -13.98
CA LEU A 94 6.62 2.71 -12.71
C LEU A 94 6.45 4.22 -12.92
N THR A 95 6.05 4.90 -11.85
CA THR A 95 5.94 6.36 -11.85
C THR A 95 7.35 6.95 -11.76
N GLY A 96 7.82 7.51 -12.87
CA GLY A 96 9.21 7.97 -13.03
C GLY A 96 9.87 7.51 -14.34
N GLY A 97 9.20 6.65 -15.11
CA GLY A 97 9.73 6.14 -16.38
C GLY A 97 10.65 4.94 -16.22
N GLU A 98 10.82 4.44 -15.00
CA GLU A 98 11.45 3.16 -14.70
C GLU A 98 10.48 2.00 -14.94
N THR A 99 11.02 0.80 -15.03
CA THR A 99 10.24 -0.42 -15.20
C THR A 99 10.76 -1.51 -14.28
N VAL A 100 9.87 -2.22 -13.60
CA VAL A 100 10.24 -3.43 -12.86
C VAL A 100 10.05 -4.66 -13.74
N GLU A 101 11.00 -5.58 -13.70
CA GLU A 101 10.93 -6.85 -14.42
C GLU A 101 10.54 -7.98 -13.46
N ASN A 102 9.48 -8.71 -13.80
CA ASN A 102 8.97 -9.86 -13.07
C ASN A 102 8.78 -9.61 -11.56
N PRO A 103 7.91 -8.68 -11.15
CA PRO A 103 7.48 -8.63 -9.76
C PRO A 103 6.84 -9.98 -9.36
N ASP A 104 6.93 -10.38 -8.10
CA ASP A 104 6.23 -11.57 -7.59
C ASP A 104 4.76 -11.22 -7.29
N PHE A 105 4.51 -10.01 -6.77
CA PHE A 105 3.19 -9.58 -6.33
C PHE A 105 2.86 -8.16 -6.77
N LEU A 106 1.57 -7.88 -6.93
CA LEU A 106 0.99 -6.58 -7.23
C LEU A 106 0.00 -6.21 -6.13
N SER A 107 0.14 -5.00 -5.60
CA SER A 107 -0.82 -4.40 -4.69
C SER A 107 -1.39 -3.14 -5.33
N SER A 108 -2.71 -2.96 -5.22
CA SER A 108 -3.40 -1.78 -5.77
C SER A 108 -4.20 -1.09 -4.69
N TRP A 109 -3.96 0.20 -4.52
CA TRP A 109 -4.59 1.05 -3.55
C TRP A 109 -5.23 2.23 -4.25
N THR A 110 -6.42 2.59 -3.81
CA THR A 110 -7.11 3.77 -4.28
C THR A 110 -7.26 4.70 -3.10
N ILE A 111 -6.57 5.83 -3.17
CA ILE A 111 -6.62 6.88 -2.16
C ILE A 111 -7.59 7.92 -2.71
N ALA A 112 -8.78 7.98 -2.13
CA ALA A 112 -9.65 9.12 -2.35
C ALA A 112 -9.02 10.31 -1.61
N GLY A 113 -8.75 11.38 -2.34
CA GLY A 113 -8.28 12.64 -1.81
C GLY A 113 -9.26 13.15 -0.75
N PRO A 114 -8.77 13.92 0.24
CA PRO A 114 -9.67 14.55 1.17
C PRO A 114 -10.67 15.40 0.39
N GLU A 115 -11.97 15.21 0.61
CA GLU A 115 -12.93 16.28 0.38
C GLU A 115 -12.39 17.47 1.19
N GLU A 116 -11.93 18.54 0.53
CA GLU A 116 -11.25 19.67 1.16
C GLU A 116 -11.84 20.00 2.55
N PRO A 117 -11.10 19.90 3.67
CA PRO A 117 -11.44 20.76 4.78
C PRO A 117 -11.07 22.17 4.33
N ALA A 118 -12.10 22.92 3.96
CA ALA A 118 -12.02 24.33 3.61
C ALA A 118 -10.93 25.06 4.41
N ASN A 119 -9.98 25.67 3.69
CA ASN A 119 -9.31 26.91 4.06
C ASN A 119 -8.82 27.00 5.53
N ASP A 120 -7.59 26.56 5.82
CA ASP A 120 -6.88 27.08 6.99
C ASP A 120 -6.29 28.46 6.61
N GLU A 121 -7.16 29.47 6.67
CA GLU A 121 -6.77 30.88 6.72
C GLU A 121 -6.25 31.17 8.13
N VAL A 122 -4.97 31.52 8.26
CA VAL A 122 -4.43 32.36 9.35
C VAL A 122 -3.37 33.34 8.86
#